data_AF-A0A358U9Q4-F1
#
_entry.id   AF-A0A358U9Q4-F1
#
_cell.length_a   1.000
_cell.length_b   1.000
_cell.length_c   1.000
_cell.angle_alpha   90.00
_cell.angle_beta   90.00
_cell.angle_gamma   90.00
#
_symmetry.space_group_name_H-M   'P 1'
#
loop_
_entity.id
_entity.type
_entity.pdbx_description
1 polymer ?
#
loop_
_entity_poly.entity_id
_entity_poly.type
_entity_poly.pdbx_seq_one_letter_code
_entity_poly.pdbx_strand_id
1 'polypeptide(L)'
;GPVRTGVTAILPRPDLYRQPCKAAIDIINGYGKSIGVPFIQEMGILNSPILLTNTLSVHDVGHGVITYLLKKYPEIGNEARTPNVVVMECDDSYLNDIRGRHVKPLDAILALQRAARGPIEQGNVGAGVGMSCFQLKGGIGSSSRLVRQGVKNYVVGMLALANFGILNDFILSGVPVGKFLALQAKGYNPGSLILIGITDAPLSRWQLQLLARRASLGMARTGSISSTGSGDFCLMVSTHCSEGNNGSSLSDWALDEFFRAVVESTAESIWNALFLAQTMEGRDGNIRYALPIRETLQIIRSWQGGFS
;
A
#
# COMPACT_ATOMS: atom_id res chain seq x y z
N GLY A 1 -21.18 16.01 1.29
CA GLY A 1 -21.65 14.72 0.78
C GLY A 1 -21.44 13.63 1.83
N PRO A 2 -21.83 12.37 1.58
CA PRO A 2 -21.54 11.27 2.50
C PRO A 2 -20.03 11.05 2.66
N VAL A 3 -19.63 10.59 3.84
CA VAL A 3 -18.23 10.33 4.19
C VAL A 3 -17.90 8.87 3.94
N ARG A 4 -16.88 8.60 3.11
CA ARG A 4 -16.39 7.27 2.76
C ARG A 4 -14.86 7.27 2.75
N THR A 5 -14.25 7.52 3.90
CA THR A 5 -12.80 7.65 3.99
C THR A 5 -12.31 7.21 5.37
N GLY A 6 -11.00 7.22 5.57
CA GLY A 6 -10.39 6.87 6.84
C GLY A 6 -8.86 6.91 6.77
N VAL A 7 -8.24 6.36 7.82
CA VAL A 7 -6.78 6.34 7.98
C VAL A 7 -6.34 4.92 8.30
N THR A 8 -5.26 4.46 7.67
CA THR A 8 -4.56 3.22 8.03
C THR A 8 -3.18 3.58 8.58
N ALA A 9 -2.80 3.03 9.72
CA ALA A 9 -1.47 3.23 10.32
C ALA A 9 -0.67 1.92 10.30
N ILE A 10 0.60 2.01 9.90
CA ILE A 10 1.52 0.88 9.82
C ILE A 10 2.76 1.23 10.65
N LEU A 11 3.05 0.40 11.65
CA LEU A 11 4.14 0.58 12.59
C LEU A 11 5.11 -0.60 12.48
N PRO A 12 6.18 -0.50 11.66
CA PRO A 12 7.16 -1.58 11.54
C PRO A 12 7.87 -1.93 12.87
N ARG A 13 7.92 -0.99 13.82
CA ARG A 13 8.50 -1.16 15.16
C ARG A 13 7.80 -0.28 16.19
N PRO A 14 7.78 -0.64 17.49
CA PRO A 14 7.24 0.21 18.55
C PRO A 14 7.96 1.56 18.74
N ASP A 15 9.30 1.57 18.66
CA ASP A 15 10.15 2.76 18.85
C ASP A 15 10.91 3.11 17.55
N LEU A 16 10.18 3.52 16.51
CA LEU A 16 10.74 3.87 15.20
C LEU A 16 11.63 5.11 15.22
N TYR A 17 11.38 6.06 16.12
CA TYR A 17 12.10 7.32 16.12
C TYR A 17 13.54 7.13 16.62
N ARG A 18 13.70 6.41 17.74
CA ARG A 18 15.03 6.12 18.30
C ARG A 18 15.71 4.93 17.63
N GLN A 19 14.93 3.99 17.08
CA GLN A 19 15.43 2.82 16.35
C GLN A 19 14.86 2.81 14.92
N PRO A 20 15.36 3.68 14.02
CA PRO A 20 14.86 3.77 12.66
C PRO A 20 15.10 2.47 11.88
N CYS A 21 14.18 2.17 10.98
CA CYS A 21 14.32 1.06 10.04
C CYS A 21 15.04 1.52 8.77
N LYS A 22 15.77 0.62 8.11
CA LYS A 22 16.22 0.86 6.74
C LYS A 22 15.00 0.86 5.82
N ALA A 23 14.94 1.81 4.89
CA ALA A 23 13.83 1.94 3.97
C ALA A 23 14.28 2.45 2.61
N ALA A 24 13.50 2.17 1.58
CA ALA A 24 13.68 2.71 0.23
C ALA A 24 12.32 2.84 -0.45
N ILE A 25 12.19 3.81 -1.37
CA ILE A 25 10.93 4.09 -2.05
C ILE A 25 11.13 4.20 -3.56
N ASP A 26 10.32 3.48 -4.31
CA ASP A 26 10.24 3.57 -5.76
C ASP A 26 8.99 4.35 -6.17
N ILE A 27 9.18 5.32 -7.06
CA ILE A 27 8.11 6.12 -7.65
C ILE A 27 7.86 5.51 -9.02
N ILE A 28 6.80 4.71 -9.14
CA ILE A 28 6.42 4.07 -10.40
C ILE A 28 5.74 5.11 -11.31
N ASN A 29 4.83 5.90 -10.72
CA ASN A 29 4.26 7.09 -11.34
C ASN A 29 3.98 8.17 -10.29
N GLY A 30 4.51 9.38 -10.55
CA GLY A 30 4.55 10.48 -9.58
C GLY A 30 3.26 11.29 -9.42
N TYR A 31 2.11 10.85 -9.94
CA TYR A 31 0.84 11.61 -9.83
C TYR A 31 0.23 11.62 -8.39
N GLY A 32 0.98 11.26 -7.35
CA GLY A 32 0.54 11.30 -5.95
C GLY A 32 0.97 12.58 -5.20
N LYS A 33 0.39 12.79 -4.01
CA LYS A 33 0.67 13.90 -3.10
C LYS A 33 1.19 13.41 -1.74
N SER A 34 1.90 12.28 -1.77
CA SER A 34 2.54 11.68 -0.59
C SER A 34 3.67 12.56 -0.05
N ILE A 35 3.83 12.61 1.27
CA ILE A 35 4.90 13.36 1.97
C ILE A 35 5.93 12.43 2.60
N GLY A 36 7.14 12.95 2.84
CA GLY A 36 8.26 12.22 3.44
C GLY A 36 9.15 11.46 2.45
N VAL A 37 8.81 11.48 1.15
CA VAL A 37 9.52 10.78 0.07
C VAL A 37 10.98 11.21 -0.08
N PRO A 38 11.32 12.52 -0.17
CA PRO A 38 12.70 12.93 -0.45
C PRO A 38 13.69 12.48 0.63
N PHE A 39 13.29 12.53 1.90
CA PHE A 39 14.13 12.09 3.00
C PHE A 39 14.40 10.58 2.97
N ILE A 40 13.41 9.76 2.60
CA ILE A 40 13.61 8.31 2.44
C ILE A 40 14.61 8.04 1.30
N GLN A 41 14.48 8.75 0.18
CA GLN A 41 15.41 8.59 -0.95
C GLN A 41 16.84 8.99 -0.60
N GLU A 42 17.01 10.09 0.14
CA GLU A 42 18.32 10.60 0.54
C GLU A 42 18.97 9.73 1.63
N MET A 43 18.25 9.50 2.73
CA MET A 43 18.79 8.89 3.95
C MET A 43 18.67 7.38 3.95
N GLY A 44 17.71 6.79 3.23
CA GLY A 44 17.46 5.36 3.22
C GLY A 44 16.93 4.82 4.56
N ILE A 45 16.23 5.66 5.32
CA ILE A 45 15.71 5.32 6.65
C ILE A 45 14.25 5.77 6.83
N LEU A 46 13.53 5.04 7.67
CA LEU A 46 12.19 5.36 8.17
C LEU A 46 12.27 5.55 9.69
N ASN A 47 12.01 6.77 10.17
CA ASN A 47 12.04 7.13 11.59
C ASN A 47 10.68 7.59 12.15
N SER A 48 9.60 7.35 11.41
CA SER A 48 8.22 7.61 11.85
C SER A 48 7.29 6.49 11.37
N PRO A 49 6.10 6.34 11.98
CA PRO A 49 5.06 5.47 11.45
C PRO A 49 4.62 5.87 10.03
N ILE A 50 4.17 4.89 9.24
CA ILE A 50 3.61 5.12 7.90
C ILE A 50 2.10 5.24 8.04
N LEU A 51 1.52 6.32 7.52
CA LEU A 51 0.06 6.47 7.47
C LEU A 51 -0.43 6.56 6.04
N LEU A 52 -1.61 5.98 5.80
CA LEU A 52 -2.33 6.03 4.53
C LEU A 52 -3.66 6.76 4.74
N THR A 53 -4.07 7.58 3.78
CA THR A 53 -5.35 8.33 3.82
C THR A 53 -5.80 8.77 2.42
N ASN A 54 -6.80 9.65 2.33
CA ASN A 54 -7.18 10.31 1.07
C ASN A 54 -6.30 11.51 0.75
N THR A 55 -6.23 11.87 -0.54
CA THR A 55 -5.37 12.93 -1.09
C THR A 55 -5.44 14.26 -0.34
N LEU A 56 -6.64 14.77 -0.07
CA LEU A 56 -6.82 16.10 0.53
C LEU A 56 -6.66 16.09 2.06
N SER A 57 -6.41 14.93 2.64
CA SER A 57 -6.23 14.75 4.09
C SER A 57 -4.79 14.43 4.50
N VAL A 58 -3.84 14.38 3.54
CA VAL A 58 -2.42 14.11 3.82
C VAL A 58 -1.85 15.03 4.90
N HIS A 59 -2.13 16.33 4.81
CA HIS A 59 -1.61 17.31 5.76
C HIS A 59 -2.29 17.21 7.14
N ASP A 60 -3.59 16.92 7.19
CA ASP A 60 -4.31 16.71 8.45
C ASP A 60 -3.78 15.48 9.18
N VAL A 61 -3.54 14.40 8.45
CA VAL A 61 -2.91 13.19 8.99
C VAL A 61 -1.47 13.47 9.42
N GLY A 62 -0.69 14.19 8.61
CA GLY A 62 0.67 14.59 8.95
C GLY A 62 0.76 15.42 10.23
N HIS A 63 -0.19 16.35 10.45
CA HIS A 63 -0.32 17.07 11.72
C HIS A 63 -0.54 16.09 12.87
N GLY A 64 -1.49 15.16 12.75
CA GLY A 64 -1.73 14.14 13.78
C GLY A 64 -0.51 13.29 14.11
N VAL A 65 0.31 12.92 13.10
CA VAL A 65 1.57 12.20 13.29
C VAL A 65 2.58 13.03 14.09
N ILE A 66 2.77 14.31 13.73
CA ILE A 66 3.67 15.20 14.48
C ILE A 66 3.21 15.33 15.92
N THR A 67 1.92 15.59 16.17
CA THR A 67 1.36 15.69 17.52
C THR A 67 1.61 14.41 18.33
N TYR A 68 1.41 13.23 17.71
CA TYR A 68 1.70 11.95 18.34
C TYR A 68 3.19 11.79 18.69
N LEU A 69 4.09 12.12 17.76
CA LEU A 69 5.54 11.98 17.96
C LEU A 69 6.07 12.94 19.03
N LEU A 70 5.66 14.21 19.02
CA LEU A 70 6.08 15.19 20.02
C LEU A 70 5.61 14.81 21.43
N LYS A 71 4.42 14.20 21.57
CA LYS A 71 3.94 13.68 22.85
C LYS A 71 4.74 12.46 23.30
N LYS A 72 5.14 11.59 22.37
CA LYS A 72 5.84 10.34 22.68
C LYS A 72 7.34 10.53 22.93
N TYR A 73 7.97 11.50 22.26
CA TYR A 73 9.40 11.81 22.32
C TYR A 73 9.59 13.31 22.60
N PRO A 74 9.54 13.74 23.88
CA PRO A 74 9.68 15.14 24.27
C PRO A 74 11.02 15.79 23.87
N GLU A 75 12.03 14.97 23.54
CA GLU A 75 13.34 15.45 23.08
C GLU A 75 13.32 16.05 21.66
N ILE A 76 12.31 15.74 20.83
CA ILE A 76 12.22 16.20 19.44
C ILE A 76 12.12 17.73 19.39
N GLY A 77 12.99 18.36 18.60
CA GLY A 77 13.01 19.83 18.42
C GLY A 77 13.73 20.58 19.55
N ASN A 78 14.18 19.87 20.59
CA ASN A 78 15.06 20.37 21.63
C ASN A 78 16.45 19.76 21.43
N GLU A 79 16.74 18.67 22.13
CA GLU A 79 18.03 17.96 22.11
C GLU A 79 18.13 16.95 20.96
N ALA A 80 17.01 16.64 20.29
CA ALA A 80 16.94 15.65 19.22
C ALA A 80 16.36 16.19 17.90
N ARG A 81 16.75 15.57 16.78
CA ARG A 81 16.40 15.99 15.42
C ARG A 81 14.91 15.81 15.12
N THR A 82 14.36 16.61 14.21
CA THR A 82 12.98 16.44 13.75
C THR A 82 12.79 15.11 12.99
N PRO A 83 11.65 14.43 13.15
CA PRO A 83 11.33 13.21 12.41
C PRO A 83 10.92 13.54 10.97
N ASN A 84 11.09 12.58 10.06
CA ASN A 84 10.51 12.66 8.72
C ASN A 84 9.14 12.00 8.73
N VAL A 85 8.07 12.78 8.59
CA VAL A 85 6.70 12.28 8.58
C VAL A 85 6.37 11.64 7.24
N VAL A 86 5.86 10.40 7.28
CA VAL A 86 5.49 9.64 6.09
C VAL A 86 3.98 9.44 6.05
N VAL A 87 3.33 10.15 5.13
CA VAL A 87 1.91 9.98 4.83
C VAL A 87 1.75 9.78 3.33
N MET A 88 1.10 8.70 2.94
CA MET A 88 0.84 8.35 1.55
C MET A 88 -0.67 8.29 1.30
N GLU A 89 -1.10 8.37 0.05
CA GLU A 89 -2.51 8.60 -0.25
C GLU A 89 -3.01 7.99 -1.55
N CYS A 90 -4.33 7.92 -1.65
CA CYS A 90 -5.06 7.70 -2.89
C CYS A 90 -6.30 8.62 -2.93
N ASP A 91 -6.79 8.94 -4.12
CA ASP A 91 -7.98 9.77 -4.30
C ASP A 91 -9.29 8.95 -4.23
N ASP A 92 -10.05 9.12 -3.14
CA ASP A 92 -11.35 8.46 -2.93
C ASP A 92 -12.57 9.27 -3.40
N SER A 93 -12.36 10.34 -4.18
CA SER A 93 -13.38 11.31 -4.57
C SER A 93 -14.53 10.72 -5.39
N TYR A 94 -14.44 9.50 -5.92
CA TYR A 94 -15.58 8.87 -6.59
C TYR A 94 -16.69 8.52 -5.59
N LEU A 95 -16.34 7.99 -4.41
CA LEU A 95 -17.30 7.58 -3.38
C LEU A 95 -17.39 8.59 -2.23
N ASN A 96 -16.30 9.30 -1.93
CA ASN A 96 -16.18 10.18 -0.78
C ASN A 96 -16.38 11.65 -1.15
N ASP A 97 -16.92 12.42 -0.21
CA ASP A 97 -16.81 13.88 -0.21
C ASP A 97 -15.40 14.32 0.21
N ILE A 98 -14.42 14.13 -0.68
CA ILE A 98 -13.00 14.45 -0.41
C ILE A 98 -12.79 15.93 -0.08
N ARG A 99 -13.60 16.82 -0.65
CA ARG A 99 -13.52 18.27 -0.47
C ARG A 99 -13.89 18.71 0.94
N GLY A 100 -14.75 17.94 1.62
CA GLY A 100 -15.12 18.19 3.01
C GLY A 100 -13.99 17.94 4.02
N ARG A 101 -12.88 17.30 3.60
CA ARG A 101 -11.71 17.00 4.46
C ARG A 101 -12.13 16.45 5.83
N HIS A 102 -12.89 15.35 5.78
CA HIS A 102 -13.55 14.77 6.95
C HIS A 102 -12.57 14.12 7.92
N VAL A 103 -11.43 13.63 7.42
CA VAL A 103 -10.32 13.15 8.27
C VAL A 103 -9.71 14.32 9.03
N LYS A 104 -9.54 14.16 10.34
CA LYS A 104 -8.92 15.13 11.25
C LYS A 104 -7.62 14.59 11.84
N PRO A 105 -6.74 15.45 12.38
CA PRO A 105 -5.51 15.01 13.04
C PRO A 105 -5.73 13.94 14.12
N LEU A 106 -6.86 13.98 14.83
CA LEU A 106 -7.21 13.00 15.84
C LEU A 106 -7.39 11.58 15.26
N ASP A 107 -7.91 11.45 14.04
CA ASP A 107 -8.11 10.15 13.39
C ASP A 107 -6.77 9.44 13.13
N ALA A 108 -5.72 10.21 12.80
CA ALA A 108 -4.37 9.69 12.66
C ALA A 108 -3.83 9.15 14.00
N ILE A 109 -4.05 9.88 15.09
CA ILE A 109 -3.66 9.46 16.44
C ILE A 109 -4.42 8.19 16.85
N LEU A 110 -5.72 8.12 16.58
CA LEU A 110 -6.54 6.95 16.87
C LEU A 110 -6.09 5.73 16.06
N ALA A 111 -5.78 5.90 14.76
CA ALA A 111 -5.23 4.83 13.93
C ALA A 111 -3.90 4.31 14.48
N LEU A 112 -3.00 5.21 14.92
CA LEU A 112 -1.72 4.84 15.53
C LEU A 112 -1.90 4.08 16.85
N GLN A 113 -2.87 4.47 17.68
CA GLN A 113 -3.16 3.80 18.94
C GLN A 113 -3.82 2.43 18.76
N ARG A 114 -4.58 2.25 17.68
CA ARG A 114 -5.26 0.98 17.35
C ARG A 114 -4.39 0.01 16.56
N ALA A 115 -3.21 0.44 16.09
CA ALA A 115 -2.31 -0.43 15.38
C ALA A 115 -1.90 -1.63 16.25
N ALA A 116 -2.16 -2.83 15.74
CA ALA A 116 -1.95 -4.08 16.44
C ALA A 116 -1.28 -5.12 15.55
N ARG A 117 -0.71 -6.15 16.18
CA ARG A 117 -0.21 -7.34 15.48
C ARG A 117 -1.37 -8.32 15.25
N GLY A 118 -1.18 -9.25 14.32
CA GLY A 118 -2.13 -10.32 14.04
C GLY A 118 -2.80 -10.17 12.67
N PRO A 119 -3.96 -10.81 12.46
CA PRO A 119 -4.71 -10.70 11.21
C PRO A 119 -5.03 -9.25 10.87
N ILE A 120 -4.89 -8.91 9.58
CA ILE A 120 -5.16 -7.56 9.05
C ILE A 120 -6.54 -7.58 8.40
N GLU A 121 -7.43 -6.70 8.86
CA GLU A 121 -8.70 -6.45 8.20
C GLU A 121 -8.46 -5.79 6.83
N GLN A 122 -9.20 -6.22 5.82
CA GLN A 122 -8.98 -5.87 4.40
C GLN A 122 -10.31 -5.50 3.73
N GLY A 123 -10.24 -4.96 2.51
CA GLY A 123 -11.39 -4.41 1.79
C GLY A 123 -11.67 -2.97 2.23
N ASN A 124 -12.91 -2.70 2.64
CA ASN A 124 -13.45 -1.35 2.85
C ASN A 124 -13.08 -0.73 4.21
N VAL A 125 -11.80 -0.72 4.57
CA VAL A 125 -11.34 -0.31 5.91
C VAL A 125 -10.21 0.70 5.88
N GLY A 126 -10.12 1.53 6.93
CA GLY A 126 -9.09 2.56 7.06
C GLY A 126 -9.06 3.49 5.85
N ALA A 127 -7.88 3.66 5.25
CA ALA A 127 -7.73 4.43 4.02
C ALA A 127 -8.48 3.82 2.81
N GLY A 128 -8.77 2.52 2.84
CA GLY A 128 -9.41 1.78 1.75
C GLY A 128 -10.93 1.98 1.63
N VAL A 129 -11.57 2.65 2.59
CA VAL A 129 -13.05 2.77 2.67
C VAL A 129 -13.64 3.25 1.33
N GLY A 130 -13.17 4.37 0.79
CA GLY A 130 -13.73 4.97 -0.44
C GLY A 130 -13.02 4.58 -1.75
N MET A 131 -12.07 3.65 -1.70
CA MET A 131 -11.22 3.35 -2.87
C MET A 131 -11.92 2.48 -3.92
N SER A 132 -11.50 2.64 -5.17
CA SER A 132 -12.00 1.96 -6.38
C SER A 132 -10.87 1.30 -7.16
N CYS A 133 -10.94 0.00 -7.43
CA CYS A 133 -9.90 -0.71 -8.18
C CYS A 133 -10.53 -1.48 -9.35
N PHE A 134 -9.99 -1.29 -10.56
CA PHE A 134 -10.55 -1.78 -11.83
C PHE A 134 -12.03 -1.43 -12.01
N GLN A 135 -12.42 -0.22 -11.57
CA GLN A 135 -13.81 0.25 -11.50
C GLN A 135 -14.78 -0.61 -10.65
N LEU A 136 -14.25 -1.60 -9.94
CA LEU A 136 -14.90 -2.31 -8.84
C LEU A 136 -14.56 -1.61 -7.53
N LYS A 137 -15.11 -2.13 -6.42
CA LYS A 137 -14.69 -1.69 -5.11
C LYS A 137 -13.26 -2.15 -4.84
N GLY A 138 -12.39 -1.18 -4.50
CA GLY A 138 -11.02 -1.43 -4.05
C GLY A 138 -10.90 -1.31 -2.53
N GLY A 139 -9.68 -1.08 -2.04
CA GLY A 139 -9.45 -0.87 -0.61
C GLY A 139 -8.09 -1.35 -0.14
N ILE A 140 -8.03 -1.82 1.11
CA ILE A 140 -6.83 -2.40 1.70
C ILE A 140 -6.75 -3.87 1.30
N GLY A 141 -5.58 -4.31 0.86
CA GLY A 141 -5.27 -5.73 0.71
C GLY A 141 -3.87 -6.02 1.21
N SER A 142 -3.63 -7.25 1.64
CA SER A 142 -2.36 -7.67 2.21
C SER A 142 -2.05 -9.10 1.82
N SER A 143 -0.77 -9.41 1.68
CA SER A 143 -0.28 -10.78 1.49
C SER A 143 1.17 -10.90 1.95
N SER A 144 1.71 -12.11 1.99
CA SER A 144 3.11 -12.34 2.36
C SER A 144 3.68 -13.61 1.75
N ARG A 145 5.00 -13.70 1.70
CA ARG A 145 5.76 -14.90 1.31
C ARG A 145 6.88 -15.17 2.30
N LEU A 146 7.15 -16.45 2.50
CA LEU A 146 8.37 -16.93 3.14
C LEU A 146 9.46 -17.07 2.09
N VAL A 147 10.64 -16.51 2.37
CA VAL A 147 11.82 -16.60 1.52
C VAL A 147 12.89 -17.39 2.28
N ARG A 148 13.34 -18.50 1.70
CA ARG A 148 14.38 -19.35 2.29
C ARG A 148 15.75 -18.95 1.76
N GLN A 149 16.71 -18.78 2.66
CA GLN A 149 18.11 -18.49 2.36
C GLN A 149 19.02 -19.40 3.19
N GLY A 150 19.45 -20.50 2.58
CA GLY A 150 20.12 -21.60 3.30
C GLY A 150 19.21 -22.14 4.40
N VAL A 151 19.66 -22.02 5.65
CA VAL A 151 18.92 -22.46 6.85
C VAL A 151 18.02 -21.39 7.48
N LYS A 152 18.09 -20.14 7.01
CA LYS A 152 17.27 -19.04 7.53
C LYS A 152 16.03 -18.81 6.67
N ASN A 153 14.93 -18.49 7.33
CA ASN A 153 13.69 -18.06 6.68
C ASN A 153 13.48 -16.58 6.98
N TYR A 154 13.10 -15.83 5.96
CA TYR A 154 12.69 -14.44 6.04
C TYR A 154 11.25 -14.29 5.56
N VAL A 155 10.60 -13.22 5.96
CA VAL A 155 9.26 -12.85 5.51
C VAL A 155 9.35 -11.63 4.62
N VAL A 156 8.59 -11.63 3.53
CA VAL A 156 8.26 -10.43 2.75
C VAL A 156 6.74 -10.28 2.81
N GLY A 157 6.25 -9.24 3.46
CA GLY A 157 4.85 -8.86 3.48
C GLY A 157 4.60 -7.64 2.61
N MET A 158 3.48 -7.60 1.89
CA MET A 158 3.02 -6.46 1.10
C MET A 158 1.62 -6.07 1.53
N LEU A 159 1.40 -4.76 1.73
CA LEU A 159 0.09 -4.15 1.93
C LEU A 159 -0.16 -3.16 0.78
N ALA A 160 -1.33 -3.26 0.16
CA ALA A 160 -1.79 -2.40 -0.91
C ALA A 160 -2.96 -1.53 -0.46
N LEU A 161 -2.92 -0.25 -0.81
CA LEU A 161 -4.08 0.63 -0.92
C LEU A 161 -4.44 0.73 -2.41
N ALA A 162 -5.38 -0.11 -2.85
CA ALA A 162 -5.69 -0.30 -4.26
C ALA A 162 -6.79 0.66 -4.74
N ASN A 163 -6.43 1.63 -5.60
CA ASN A 163 -7.33 2.64 -6.14
C ASN A 163 -7.09 2.95 -7.64
N PHE A 164 -6.84 1.94 -8.48
CA PHE A 164 -6.39 2.16 -9.87
C PHE A 164 -7.07 1.24 -10.88
N GLY A 165 -6.85 1.51 -12.17
CA GLY A 165 -7.20 0.61 -13.27
C GLY A 165 -8.66 0.71 -13.74
N ILE A 166 -8.93 0.17 -14.92
CA ILE A 166 -10.27 0.05 -15.52
C ILE A 166 -10.67 -1.43 -15.62
N LEU A 167 -11.96 -1.72 -15.62
CA LEU A 167 -12.42 -3.11 -15.55
C LEU A 167 -11.84 -3.98 -16.66
N ASN A 168 -11.82 -3.49 -17.91
CA ASN A 168 -11.33 -4.25 -19.07
C ASN A 168 -9.87 -4.70 -18.98
N ASP A 169 -9.06 -4.00 -18.17
CA ASP A 169 -7.65 -4.35 -18.01
C ASP A 169 -7.44 -5.40 -16.91
N PHE A 170 -8.45 -5.68 -16.08
CA PHE A 170 -8.30 -6.57 -14.93
C PHE A 170 -7.88 -7.99 -15.33
N ILE A 171 -6.69 -8.38 -14.85
CA ILE A 171 -6.12 -9.71 -14.99
C ILE A 171 -6.03 -10.38 -13.62
N LEU A 172 -6.46 -11.64 -13.56
CA LEU A 172 -6.33 -12.50 -12.40
C LEU A 172 -5.62 -13.80 -12.80
N SER A 173 -4.44 -14.04 -12.24
CA SER A 173 -3.59 -15.20 -12.56
C SER A 173 -3.41 -15.46 -14.07
N GLY A 174 -3.23 -14.38 -14.85
CA GLY A 174 -3.05 -14.44 -16.31
C GLY A 174 -4.34 -14.54 -17.14
N VAL A 175 -5.50 -14.66 -16.49
CA VAL A 175 -6.81 -14.65 -17.14
C VAL A 175 -7.33 -13.21 -17.22
N PRO A 176 -7.73 -12.69 -18.40
CA PRO A 176 -8.24 -11.34 -18.56
C PRO A 176 -9.71 -11.24 -18.12
N VAL A 177 -9.96 -11.50 -16.83
CA VAL A 177 -11.29 -11.57 -16.20
C VAL A 177 -12.12 -10.33 -16.52
N GLY A 178 -11.48 -9.17 -16.52
CA GLY A 178 -12.10 -7.88 -16.84
C GLY A 178 -12.92 -7.84 -18.11
N LYS A 179 -12.49 -8.57 -19.16
CA LYS A 179 -13.15 -8.61 -20.46
C LYS A 179 -14.35 -9.56 -20.53
N PHE A 180 -14.44 -10.49 -19.58
CA PHE A 180 -15.46 -11.54 -19.57
C PHE A 180 -16.53 -11.34 -18.51
N LEU A 181 -16.33 -10.41 -17.57
CA LEU A 181 -17.34 -10.05 -16.59
C LEU A 181 -18.53 -9.38 -17.29
N ALA A 182 -19.74 -9.86 -17.00
CA ALA A 182 -20.98 -9.25 -17.48
C ALA A 182 -21.25 -7.86 -16.86
N LEU A 183 -20.54 -7.53 -15.77
CA LEU A 183 -20.66 -6.27 -15.07
C LEU A 183 -20.20 -5.10 -15.96
N GLN A 184 -21.12 -4.16 -16.21
CA GLN A 184 -20.76 -2.88 -16.81
C GLN A 184 -20.24 -1.93 -15.73
N ALA A 185 -18.91 -1.84 -15.63
CA ALA A 185 -18.26 -0.82 -14.83
C ALA A 185 -18.60 0.59 -15.34
N LYS A 186 -18.98 1.49 -14.41
CA LYS A 186 -19.33 2.88 -14.72
C LYS A 186 -18.47 3.86 -13.94
N GLY A 187 -18.38 5.08 -14.46
CA GLY A 187 -17.78 6.21 -13.77
C GLY A 187 -16.25 6.23 -13.78
N TYR A 188 -15.74 7.43 -13.52
CA TYR A 188 -14.32 7.75 -13.49
C TYR A 188 -13.60 7.03 -12.34
N ASN A 189 -12.37 6.56 -12.60
CA ASN A 189 -11.46 6.07 -11.56
C ASN A 189 -10.27 7.06 -11.46
N PRO A 190 -10.10 7.77 -10.33
CA PRO A 190 -9.00 8.73 -10.15
C PRO A 190 -7.61 8.13 -10.42
N GLY A 191 -7.39 6.87 -10.01
CA GLY A 191 -6.14 6.15 -10.24
C GLY A 191 -5.09 6.46 -9.19
N SER A 192 -4.69 5.49 -8.38
CA SER A 192 -3.48 5.49 -7.53
C SER A 192 -3.27 4.10 -6.90
N LEU A 193 -2.03 3.77 -6.58
CA LEU A 193 -1.69 2.56 -5.84
C LEU A 193 -0.53 2.85 -4.88
N ILE A 194 -0.79 2.69 -3.59
CA ILE A 194 0.28 2.69 -2.58
C ILE A 194 0.58 1.26 -2.15
N LEU A 195 1.84 0.86 -2.29
CA LEU A 195 2.35 -0.43 -1.83
C LEU A 195 3.35 -0.22 -0.69
N ILE A 196 3.09 -0.86 0.44
CA ILE A 196 4.00 -0.88 1.60
C ILE A 196 4.51 -2.30 1.78
N GLY A 197 5.80 -2.49 1.59
CA GLY A 197 6.47 -3.76 1.83
C GLY A 197 7.29 -3.77 3.11
N ILE A 198 7.19 -4.85 3.87
CA ILE A 198 7.96 -5.06 5.10
C ILE A 198 8.68 -6.40 5.01
N THR A 199 9.95 -6.41 5.40
CA THR A 199 10.75 -7.64 5.54
C THR A 199 11.56 -7.63 6.83
N ASP A 200 11.91 -8.81 7.33
CA ASP A 200 12.86 -9.03 8.44
C ASP A 200 14.27 -9.38 7.95
N ALA A 201 14.49 -9.43 6.63
CA ALA A 201 15.79 -9.70 6.04
C ALA A 201 16.79 -8.55 6.24
N PRO A 202 18.08 -8.85 6.49
CA PRO A 202 19.14 -7.85 6.62
C PRO A 202 19.49 -7.30 5.23
N LEU A 203 18.75 -6.30 4.78
CA LEU A 203 18.94 -5.67 3.48
C LEU A 203 19.49 -4.26 3.62
N SER A 204 20.34 -3.85 2.68
CA SER A 204 20.79 -2.46 2.56
C SER A 204 19.69 -1.58 1.94
N ARG A 205 19.84 -0.24 2.02
CA ARG A 205 18.93 0.69 1.35
C ARG A 205 18.85 0.45 -0.16
N TRP A 206 19.99 0.11 -0.78
CA TRP A 206 20.07 -0.15 -2.21
C TRP A 206 19.30 -1.41 -2.59
N GLN A 207 19.43 -2.47 -1.80
CA GLN A 207 18.70 -3.72 -2.02
C GLN A 207 17.19 -3.51 -1.83
N LEU A 208 16.78 -2.75 -0.81
CA LEU A 208 15.37 -2.37 -0.64
C LEU A 208 14.83 -1.58 -1.83
N GLN A 209 15.63 -0.69 -2.44
CA GLN A 209 15.24 0.01 -3.67
C GLN A 209 15.04 -0.96 -4.84
N LEU A 210 15.93 -1.96 -4.98
CA LEU A 210 15.79 -3.00 -6.00
C LEU A 210 14.50 -3.80 -5.81
N LEU A 211 14.18 -4.16 -4.56
CA LEU A 211 12.92 -4.82 -4.21
C LEU A 211 11.71 -3.93 -4.56
N ALA A 212 11.74 -2.66 -4.15
CA ALA A 212 10.65 -1.71 -4.41
C ALA A 212 10.31 -1.60 -5.90
N ARG A 213 11.33 -1.56 -6.77
CA ARG A 213 11.16 -1.58 -8.24
C ARG A 213 10.42 -2.81 -8.77
N ARG A 214 10.56 -3.97 -8.12
CA ARG A 214 9.88 -5.22 -8.54
C ARG A 214 8.38 -5.18 -8.31
N ALA A 215 7.90 -4.30 -7.44
CA ALA A 215 6.47 -4.13 -7.21
C ALA A 215 5.72 -3.79 -8.52
N SER A 216 6.34 -3.01 -9.43
CA SER A 216 5.79 -2.71 -10.76
C SER A 216 5.47 -3.97 -11.58
N LEU A 217 6.28 -5.03 -11.48
CA LEU A 217 6.04 -6.30 -12.17
C LEU A 217 4.84 -7.04 -11.58
N GLY A 218 4.67 -7.00 -10.25
CA GLY A 218 3.50 -7.55 -9.58
C GLY A 218 2.23 -6.78 -9.91
N MET A 219 2.34 -5.45 -9.97
CA MET A 219 1.25 -4.57 -10.40
C MET A 219 0.83 -4.87 -11.85
N ALA A 220 1.77 -5.04 -12.77
CA ALA A 220 1.50 -5.39 -14.17
C ALA A 220 0.79 -6.76 -14.32
N ARG A 221 1.06 -7.73 -13.43
CA ARG A 221 0.35 -9.03 -13.42
C ARG A 221 -1.15 -8.92 -13.14
N THR A 222 -1.59 -7.80 -12.58
CA THR A 222 -3.02 -7.50 -12.34
C THR A 222 -3.67 -6.77 -13.52
N GLY A 223 -2.88 -6.38 -14.51
CA GLY A 223 -3.34 -5.62 -15.68
C GLY A 223 -3.14 -4.10 -15.58
N SER A 224 -2.49 -3.61 -14.52
CA SER A 224 -2.17 -2.17 -14.44
C SER A 224 -1.24 -1.74 -15.57
N ILE A 225 -1.52 -0.55 -16.10
CA ILE A 225 -0.63 0.16 -17.02
C ILE A 225 -0.05 1.44 -16.42
N SER A 226 -0.33 1.73 -15.14
CA SER A 226 0.10 2.98 -14.49
C SER A 226 -0.27 4.22 -15.33
N SER A 227 -1.58 4.39 -15.60
CA SER A 227 -2.11 5.50 -16.42
C SER A 227 -1.65 6.87 -15.90
N THR A 228 -1.65 7.91 -16.74
CA THR A 228 -1.12 9.24 -16.41
C THR A 228 -1.62 9.82 -15.08
N GLY A 229 -2.89 9.61 -14.73
CA GLY A 229 -3.46 10.08 -13.46
C GLY A 229 -3.17 9.20 -12.24
N SER A 230 -2.41 8.11 -12.37
CA SER A 230 -2.18 7.14 -11.29
C SER A 230 -0.98 7.52 -10.44
N GLY A 231 -1.20 7.83 -9.15
CA GLY A 231 -0.12 7.97 -8.18
C GLY A 231 0.34 6.61 -7.66
N ASP A 232 1.40 6.05 -8.25
CA ASP A 232 1.84 4.68 -7.97
C ASP A 232 3.21 4.68 -7.27
N PHE A 233 3.24 4.21 -6.03
CA PHE A 233 4.43 4.25 -5.16
C PHE A 233 4.62 2.90 -4.45
N CYS A 234 5.87 2.49 -4.26
CA CYS A 234 6.23 1.36 -3.42
C CYS A 234 7.30 1.72 -2.39
N LEU A 235 6.95 1.64 -1.10
CA LEU A 235 7.87 1.82 0.02
C LEU A 235 8.24 0.46 0.62
N MET A 236 9.52 0.09 0.59
CA MET A 236 10.05 -1.13 1.21
C MET A 236 10.78 -0.78 2.50
N VAL A 237 10.53 -1.56 3.57
CA VAL A 237 11.12 -1.38 4.89
C VAL A 237 11.72 -2.69 5.38
N SER A 238 12.96 -2.66 5.88
CA SER A 238 13.53 -3.77 6.65
C SER A 238 13.43 -3.48 8.14
N THR A 239 12.83 -4.42 8.87
CA THR A 239 12.73 -4.41 10.34
C THR A 239 13.94 -5.03 11.04
N HIS A 240 14.88 -5.59 10.27
CA HIS A 240 16.10 -6.17 10.79
C HIS A 240 16.89 -5.14 11.60
N CYS A 241 17.21 -5.49 12.85
CA CYS A 241 18.14 -4.73 13.67
C CYS A 241 19.47 -5.47 13.74
N SER A 242 20.54 -4.79 13.34
CA SER A 242 21.89 -5.27 13.60
C SER A 242 22.25 -4.83 15.03
N GLU A 243 22.28 -5.76 15.97
CA GLU A 243 22.96 -5.51 17.24
C GLU A 243 24.48 -5.47 16.95
N GLY A 244 25.06 -4.27 17.02
CA GLY A 244 26.46 -4.03 16.63
C GLY A 244 26.66 -3.91 15.12
N ASN A 245 27.65 -3.12 14.71
CA ASN A 245 27.92 -2.68 13.33
C ASN A 245 28.30 -3.78 12.31
N ASN A 246 28.05 -5.07 12.59
CA ASN A 246 28.62 -6.20 11.86
C ASN A 246 27.61 -7.16 11.20
N GLY A 247 26.31 -6.85 11.18
CA GLY A 247 25.35 -7.59 10.35
C GLY A 247 25.55 -7.26 8.88
N SER A 248 26.37 -8.03 8.17
CA SER A 248 26.50 -7.91 6.71
C SER A 248 25.13 -8.12 6.07
N SER A 249 24.80 -7.26 5.09
CA SER A 249 23.57 -7.46 4.32
C SER A 249 23.67 -8.78 3.54
N LEU A 250 22.53 -9.35 3.16
CA LEU A 250 22.54 -10.52 2.28
C LEU A 250 23.32 -10.20 1.00
N SER A 251 23.92 -11.23 0.39
CA SER A 251 24.54 -11.10 -0.92
C SER A 251 23.51 -10.64 -1.95
N ASP A 252 23.90 -9.80 -2.90
CA ASP A 252 23.01 -9.40 -4.01
C ASP A 252 22.52 -10.61 -4.83
N TRP A 253 23.33 -11.67 -4.91
CA TRP A 253 22.96 -12.94 -5.56
C TRP A 253 21.85 -13.72 -4.84
N ALA A 254 21.54 -13.37 -3.59
CA ALA A 254 20.45 -13.96 -2.83
C ALA A 254 19.09 -13.29 -3.09
N LEU A 255 19.04 -12.19 -3.87
CA LEU A 255 17.84 -11.36 -3.98
C LEU A 255 16.76 -11.90 -4.90
N ASP A 256 17.04 -12.87 -5.77
CA ASP A 256 16.05 -13.38 -6.75
C ASP A 256 14.79 -13.93 -6.10
N GLU A 257 14.94 -14.66 -4.98
CA GLU A 257 13.79 -15.17 -4.21
C GLU A 257 13.01 -14.03 -3.54
N PHE A 258 13.67 -12.96 -3.11
CA PHE A 258 13.02 -11.77 -2.59
C PHE A 258 12.29 -11.00 -3.69
N PHE A 259 12.89 -10.89 -4.87
CA PHE A 259 12.24 -10.29 -6.04
C PHE A 259 10.96 -11.06 -6.39
N ARG A 260 11.04 -12.39 -6.47
CA ARG A 260 9.86 -13.23 -6.72
C ARG A 260 8.79 -13.03 -5.64
N ALA A 261 9.19 -13.03 -4.37
CA ALA A 261 8.29 -12.79 -3.25
C ALA A 261 7.59 -11.43 -3.31
N VAL A 262 8.31 -10.36 -3.68
CA VAL A 262 7.70 -9.02 -3.87
C VAL A 262 6.72 -9.03 -5.03
N VAL A 263 7.08 -9.61 -6.18
CA VAL A 263 6.19 -9.68 -7.36
C VAL A 263 4.89 -10.42 -7.03
N GLU A 264 5.00 -11.59 -6.41
CA GLU A 264 3.84 -12.41 -6.05
C GLU A 264 2.97 -11.76 -4.98
N SER A 265 3.58 -11.28 -3.90
CA SER A 265 2.85 -10.64 -2.80
C SER A 265 2.19 -9.35 -3.25
N THR A 266 2.83 -8.58 -4.14
CA THR A 266 2.21 -7.38 -4.71
C THR A 266 0.92 -7.74 -5.44
N ALA A 267 0.98 -8.66 -6.40
CA ALA A 267 -0.20 -9.08 -7.17
C ALA A 267 -1.31 -9.62 -6.25
N GLU A 268 -0.96 -10.51 -5.32
CA GLU A 268 -1.93 -11.08 -4.39
C GLU A 268 -2.53 -10.04 -3.44
N SER A 269 -1.75 -9.05 -2.96
CA SER A 269 -2.29 -8.00 -2.09
C SER A 269 -3.34 -7.15 -2.83
N ILE A 270 -3.14 -6.87 -4.12
CA ILE A 270 -4.10 -6.14 -4.94
C ILE A 270 -5.36 -7.00 -5.16
N TRP A 271 -5.20 -8.29 -5.49
CA TRP A 271 -6.33 -9.20 -5.62
C TRP A 271 -7.11 -9.34 -4.32
N ASN A 272 -6.44 -9.49 -3.17
CA ASN A 272 -7.11 -9.56 -1.87
C ASN A 272 -7.91 -8.30 -1.57
N ALA A 273 -7.43 -7.11 -1.96
CA ALA A 273 -8.20 -5.87 -1.83
C ALA A 273 -9.53 -5.93 -2.61
N LEU A 274 -9.55 -6.53 -3.80
CA LEU A 274 -10.77 -6.71 -4.61
C LEU A 274 -11.69 -7.81 -4.05
N PHE A 275 -11.13 -8.95 -3.64
CA PHE A 275 -11.89 -10.12 -3.18
C PHE A 275 -12.56 -9.88 -1.82
N LEU A 276 -11.95 -9.06 -0.95
CA LEU A 276 -12.45 -8.78 0.39
C LEU A 276 -13.25 -7.46 0.46
N ALA A 277 -13.23 -6.67 -0.62
CA ALA A 277 -14.07 -5.48 -0.73
C ALA A 277 -15.56 -5.82 -0.87
N GLN A 278 -16.40 -4.95 -0.30
CA GLN A 278 -17.86 -5.06 -0.36
C GLN A 278 -18.47 -3.92 -1.16
N THR A 279 -19.59 -4.16 -1.83
CA THR A 279 -20.29 -3.11 -2.58
C THR A 279 -20.56 -1.89 -1.70
N MET A 280 -20.29 -0.69 -2.22
CA MET A 280 -20.46 0.55 -1.48
C MET A 280 -21.11 1.62 -2.34
N GLU A 281 -22.11 2.28 -1.76
CA GLU A 281 -22.67 3.52 -2.25
C GLU A 281 -21.99 4.72 -1.57
N GLY A 282 -21.64 5.71 -2.38
CA GLY A 282 -20.97 6.93 -1.99
C GLY A 282 -21.76 8.18 -2.37
N ARG A 283 -21.05 9.28 -2.60
CA ARG A 283 -21.66 10.56 -2.98
C ARG A 283 -22.36 10.48 -4.33
N ASP A 284 -23.34 11.36 -4.51
CA ASP A 284 -24.04 11.56 -5.79
C ASP A 284 -24.68 10.28 -6.37
N GLY A 285 -24.99 9.29 -5.52
CA GLY A 285 -25.51 7.98 -5.94
C GLY A 285 -24.48 7.07 -6.62
N ASN A 286 -23.20 7.41 -6.55
CA ASN A 286 -22.12 6.60 -7.12
C ASN A 286 -21.99 5.28 -6.37
N ILE A 287 -21.89 4.18 -7.11
CA ILE A 287 -21.74 2.82 -6.56
C ILE A 287 -20.48 2.19 -7.14
N ARG A 288 -19.72 1.51 -6.28
CA ARG A 288 -18.70 0.53 -6.68
C ARG A 288 -19.12 -0.85 -6.20
N TYR A 289 -19.34 -1.75 -7.15
CA TYR A 289 -19.69 -3.14 -6.86
C TYR A 289 -18.46 -3.94 -6.40
N ALA A 290 -18.66 -4.83 -5.45
CA ALA A 290 -17.68 -5.87 -5.15
C ALA A 290 -17.43 -6.76 -6.37
N LEU A 291 -16.26 -7.40 -6.42
CA LEU A 291 -15.96 -8.41 -7.43
C LEU A 291 -16.98 -9.56 -7.34
N PRO A 292 -17.67 -9.93 -8.44
CA PRO A 292 -18.60 -11.06 -8.43
C PRO A 292 -17.83 -12.40 -8.38
N ILE A 293 -17.45 -12.82 -7.16
CA ILE A 293 -16.53 -13.95 -6.92
C ILE A 293 -16.92 -15.22 -7.67
N ARG A 294 -18.21 -15.59 -7.67
CA ARG A 294 -18.67 -16.82 -8.34
C ARG A 294 -18.44 -16.79 -9.84
N GLU A 295 -18.79 -15.68 -10.48
CA GLU A 295 -18.60 -15.46 -11.91
C GLU A 295 -17.11 -15.39 -12.26
N THR A 296 -16.32 -14.68 -11.46
CA THR A 296 -14.85 -14.61 -11.62
C THR A 296 -14.21 -16.00 -11.59
N LEU A 297 -14.59 -16.86 -10.64
CA LEU A 297 -14.06 -18.22 -10.56
C LEU A 297 -14.52 -19.11 -11.72
N GLN A 298 -15.73 -18.90 -12.24
CA GLN A 298 -16.19 -19.61 -13.43
C GLN A 298 -15.36 -19.23 -14.65
N ILE A 299 -15.14 -17.94 -14.89
CA ILE A 299 -14.31 -17.42 -15.99
C ILE A 299 -12.92 -18.07 -15.96
N ILE A 300 -12.25 -18.06 -14.80
CA ILE A 300 -10.92 -18.66 -14.64
C ILE A 300 -10.92 -20.16 -14.98
N ARG A 301 -11.92 -20.91 -14.50
CA ARG A 301 -12.01 -22.36 -14.74
C ARG A 301 -12.32 -22.70 -16.21
N SER A 302 -13.07 -21.86 -16.90
CA SER A 302 -13.42 -22.05 -18.31
C SER A 302 -12.35 -21.56 -19.28
N TRP A 303 -11.36 -20.78 -18.80
CA TRP A 303 -10.40 -20.15 -19.68
C TRP A 303 -9.41 -21.15 -20.28
N GLN A 304 -9.37 -21.25 -21.60
CA GLN A 304 -8.48 -22.14 -22.34
C GLN A 304 -7.30 -21.41 -23.03
N GLY A 305 -7.19 -20.09 -22.83
CA GLY A 305 -6.15 -19.25 -23.45
C GLY A 305 -6.53 -18.71 -24.83
N GLY A 306 -5.86 -17.61 -25.21
CA GLY A 306 -6.06 -16.90 -26.49
C GLY A 306 -7.18 -15.87 -26.46
N PHE A 307 -6.98 -14.71 -27.10
CA PHE A 307 -8.08 -13.81 -27.47
C PHE A 307 -8.60 -14.27 -28.84
N SER A 308 -9.85 -14.71 -28.91
CA SER A 308 -10.57 -14.83 -30.19
C SER A 308 -10.76 -13.46 -30.81
#